data_AF-A0A086AN27-F1
#
_entry.id   AF-A0A086AN27-F1
#
_cell.length_a   1.000
_cell.length_b   1.000
_cell.length_c   1.000
_cell.angle_alpha   90.00
_cell.angle_beta   90.00
_cell.angle_gamma   90.00
#
_symmetry.space_group_name_H-M   'P 1'
#
loop_
_entity.id
_entity.type
_entity.pdbx_description
1 polymer ?
#
loop_
_entity_poly.entity_id
_entity_poly.type
_entity_poly.pdbx_seq_one_letter_code
_entity_poly.pdbx_strand_id
1 'polypeptide(L)'
;MKKLSIILGILAGMGISAQSSTLVINNYSAYDAAGRFMTVGSLGSGSSQPYMYALPNAPYSVYTIPAGGYTKYDKFDNTGGANPIPIPGWFYIDPLNSANTGNYAYNHPIITAVTPIDEWMGFAFNLTDSTGYSYDSFEVGDPVLSGGFLQSTQNGPNTSSSADWFTITSSGSQITYFQIY
;
A
#
# COMPACT_ATOMS: atom_id res chain seq x y z
N MET A 1 -2.23 2.98 48.73
CA MET A 1 -2.83 3.09 47.38
C MET A 1 -1.94 3.90 46.43
N LYS A 2 -0.65 3.55 46.28
CA LYS A 2 0.31 4.26 45.39
C LYS A 2 0.87 3.38 44.26
N LYS A 3 0.43 2.12 44.15
CA LYS A 3 0.96 1.13 43.22
C LYS A 3 0.09 0.91 41.96
N LEU A 4 -1.12 1.47 41.92
CA LEU A 4 -2.02 1.33 40.76
C LEU A 4 -1.74 2.34 39.64
N SER A 5 -1.16 3.50 39.95
CA SER A 5 -0.91 4.57 38.97
C SER A 5 0.24 4.26 38.01
N ILE A 6 1.14 3.35 38.36
CA ILE A 6 2.30 2.98 37.53
C ILE A 6 1.89 2.01 36.42
N ILE A 7 0.89 1.15 36.66
CA ILE A 7 0.41 0.17 35.67
C ILE A 7 -0.39 0.86 34.56
N LEU A 8 -1.13 1.93 34.88
CA LEU A 8 -1.89 2.70 33.88
C LEU A 8 -0.99 3.56 32.97
N GLY A 9 0.20 3.96 33.44
CA GLY A 9 1.17 4.73 32.64
C GLY A 9 1.94 3.90 31.62
N ILE A 10 2.05 2.59 31.81
CA ILE A 10 2.78 1.69 30.90
C ILE A 10 1.88 1.25 29.72
N LEU A 11 0.56 1.25 29.88
CA LEU A 11 -0.39 0.95 28.81
C LEU A 11 -0.66 2.14 27.86
N ALA A 12 -0.31 3.37 28.26
CA ALA A 12 -0.45 4.57 27.42
C ALA A 12 0.72 4.78 26.43
N GLY A 13 1.72 3.89 26.45
CA GLY A 13 2.93 3.96 25.62
C GLY A 13 2.96 3.01 24.42
N MET A 14 1.85 2.34 24.09
CA MET A 14 1.76 1.58 22.84
C MET A 14 1.63 2.58 21.69
N GLY A 15 2.79 2.89 21.10
CA GLY A 15 2.94 3.92 20.10
C GLY A 15 1.96 3.78 18.96
N ILE A 16 1.38 4.91 18.58
CA ILE A 16 0.85 5.14 17.23
C ILE A 16 2.07 5.06 16.33
N SER A 17 2.40 3.87 15.84
CA SER A 17 3.38 3.69 14.79
C SER A 17 2.57 3.47 13.53
N ALA A 18 2.64 4.39 12.60
CA ALA A 18 2.23 4.09 11.25
C ALA A 18 3.23 4.63 10.24
N GLN A 19 3.03 4.12 9.04
CA GLN A 19 3.98 3.37 8.23
C GLN A 19 4.84 2.40 9.04
N SER A 20 4.20 1.30 9.46
CA SER A 20 4.85 0.23 10.19
C SER A 20 5.90 -0.51 9.37
N SER A 21 5.80 -0.51 8.03
CA SER A 21 6.61 -1.38 7.18
C SER A 21 7.14 -0.77 5.89
N THR A 22 8.36 -1.21 5.54
CA THR A 22 8.88 -1.13 4.17
C THR A 22 8.05 -2.05 3.27
N LEU A 23 7.73 -1.61 2.06
CA LEU A 23 7.10 -2.46 1.05
C LEU A 23 8.13 -2.96 0.04
N VAL A 24 8.05 -4.25 -0.28
CA VAL A 24 8.79 -4.88 -1.37
C VAL A 24 7.79 -5.49 -2.35
N ILE A 25 7.90 -5.13 -3.61
CA ILE A 25 7.04 -5.63 -4.69
C ILE A 25 7.88 -6.48 -5.64
N ASN A 26 7.38 -7.67 -5.96
CA ASN A 26 7.90 -8.51 -7.04
C ASN A 26 6.75 -8.95 -7.95
N ASN A 27 6.93 -8.81 -9.25
CA ASN A 27 6.06 -9.42 -10.24
C ASN A 27 6.87 -10.43 -11.04
N TYR A 28 6.77 -11.71 -10.66
CA TYR A 28 7.41 -12.83 -11.35
C TYR A 28 6.60 -13.35 -12.54
N SER A 29 5.37 -12.85 -12.73
CA SER A 29 4.51 -13.25 -13.83
C SER A 29 4.96 -12.66 -15.17
N ALA A 30 4.36 -13.17 -16.26
CA ALA A 30 4.58 -12.66 -17.62
C ALA A 30 3.68 -11.46 -17.98
N TYR A 31 2.91 -10.93 -17.03
CA TYR A 31 1.89 -9.91 -17.27
C TYR A 31 2.16 -8.63 -16.48
N ASP A 32 1.77 -7.49 -17.04
CA ASP A 32 1.75 -6.22 -16.31
C ASP A 32 0.58 -6.22 -15.32
N ALA A 33 0.82 -5.84 -14.07
CA ALA A 33 -0.22 -5.69 -13.07
C ALA A 33 -0.63 -4.22 -12.99
N ALA A 34 -1.77 -3.88 -13.60
CA ALA A 34 -2.23 -2.51 -13.81
C ALA A 34 -3.49 -2.22 -12.97
N GLY A 35 -3.46 -1.18 -12.13
CA GLY A 35 -4.57 -0.93 -11.22
C GLY A 35 -4.41 0.22 -10.22
N ARG A 36 -5.07 0.06 -9.07
CA ARG A 36 -5.09 1.04 -7.97
C ARG A 36 -4.33 0.50 -6.77
N PHE A 37 -3.14 1.06 -6.55
CA PHE A 37 -2.35 0.77 -5.36
C PHE A 37 -2.71 1.73 -4.23
N MET A 38 -2.96 1.17 -3.03
CA MET A 38 -3.76 1.82 -1.99
C MET A 38 -3.02 1.88 -0.65
N THR A 39 -3.25 2.98 0.06
CA THR A 39 -2.89 3.16 1.48
C THR A 39 -4.11 3.59 2.27
N VAL A 40 -4.09 3.38 3.58
CA VAL A 40 -5.15 3.85 4.49
C VAL A 40 -4.56 4.16 5.86
N GLY A 41 -5.15 5.11 6.59
CA GLY A 41 -4.82 5.35 7.99
C GLY A 41 -4.92 4.09 8.85
N SER A 42 -3.92 3.88 9.72
CA SER A 42 -3.73 2.71 10.59
C SER A 42 -4.80 2.50 11.68
N LEU A 43 -5.74 3.44 11.85
CA LEU A 43 -6.80 3.36 12.88
C LEU A 43 -7.96 2.40 12.50
N GLY A 44 -7.78 1.57 11.48
CA GLY A 44 -8.66 0.47 11.12
C GLY A 44 -9.75 0.81 10.10
N SER A 45 -10.44 -0.23 9.62
CA SER A 45 -11.52 -0.14 8.63
C SER A 45 -12.67 0.74 9.13
N GLY A 46 -13.15 1.67 8.29
CA GLY A 46 -14.25 2.58 8.63
C GLY A 46 -13.82 3.83 9.40
N SER A 47 -12.52 4.05 9.56
CA SER A 47 -12.01 5.31 10.10
C SER A 47 -12.19 6.46 9.09
N SER A 48 -12.51 7.66 9.56
CA SER A 48 -12.52 8.87 8.73
C SER A 48 -11.10 9.35 8.39
N GLN A 49 -10.12 8.43 8.44
CA GLN A 49 -8.73 8.75 8.18
C GLN A 49 -8.51 8.97 6.68
N PRO A 50 -7.47 9.74 6.36
CA PRO A 50 -7.04 9.85 4.99
C PRO A 50 -6.66 8.50 4.38
N TYR A 51 -6.79 8.42 3.07
CA TYR A 51 -6.34 7.29 2.28
C TYR A 51 -5.83 7.81 0.93
N MET A 52 -4.96 7.03 0.29
CA MET A 52 -4.31 7.46 -0.93
C MET A 52 -4.32 6.39 -2.01
N TYR A 53 -4.36 6.83 -3.26
CA TYR A 53 -4.10 6.00 -4.43
C TYR A 53 -2.83 6.44 -5.13
N ALA A 54 -1.98 5.49 -5.51
CA ALA A 54 -0.79 5.80 -6.31
C ALA A 54 -1.19 6.41 -7.65
N LEU A 55 -0.53 7.51 -8.03
CA LEU A 55 -0.65 8.07 -9.38
C LEU A 55 0.07 7.19 -10.41
N PRO A 56 -0.28 7.29 -11.70
CA PRO A 56 0.34 6.51 -12.76
C PRO A 56 1.85 6.73 -12.85
N ASN A 57 2.60 5.66 -13.07
CA ASN A 57 4.03 5.68 -13.34
C ASN A 57 4.26 5.64 -14.86
N ALA A 58 5.15 6.49 -15.38
CA ALA A 58 5.44 6.48 -16.81
C ALA A 58 6.03 5.11 -17.26
N PRO A 59 5.66 4.62 -18.45
CA PRO A 59 4.82 5.22 -19.48
C PRO A 59 3.31 4.93 -19.34
N TYR A 60 2.87 4.35 -18.23
CA TYR A 60 1.52 3.85 -18.04
C TYR A 60 0.51 4.95 -17.69
N SER A 61 -0.77 4.72 -18.01
CA SER A 61 -1.89 5.61 -17.71
C SER A 61 -2.57 5.31 -16.36
N VAL A 62 -2.21 4.20 -15.75
CA VAL A 62 -2.56 3.79 -14.38
C VAL A 62 -1.28 3.37 -13.66
N TYR A 63 -1.34 3.18 -12.34
CA TYR A 63 -0.18 2.60 -11.66
C TYR A 63 -0.03 1.14 -12.09
N THR A 64 1.16 0.80 -12.58
CA THR A 64 1.47 -0.49 -13.17
C THR A 64 2.80 -1.02 -12.64
N ILE A 65 2.77 -2.27 -12.21
CA ILE A 65 3.96 -3.07 -11.89
C ILE A 65 4.24 -3.93 -13.13
N PRO A 66 5.30 -3.64 -13.90
CA PRO A 66 5.58 -4.35 -15.14
C PRO A 66 5.85 -5.84 -14.91
N ALA A 67 5.65 -6.67 -15.95
CA ALA A 67 6.10 -8.06 -15.95
C ALA A 67 7.61 -8.16 -15.62
N GLY A 68 7.98 -9.07 -14.71
CA GLY A 68 9.36 -9.17 -14.19
C GLY A 68 9.80 -8.01 -13.29
N GLY A 69 8.88 -7.10 -12.92
CA GLY A 69 9.17 -5.89 -12.18
C GLY A 69 9.54 -6.12 -10.72
N TYR A 70 10.46 -5.29 -10.21
CA TYR A 70 10.86 -5.27 -8.81
C TYR A 70 10.99 -3.82 -8.31
N THR A 71 10.46 -3.55 -7.12
CA THR A 71 10.69 -2.27 -6.45
C THR A 71 10.60 -2.41 -4.92
N LYS A 72 11.17 -1.44 -4.21
CA LYS A 72 11.13 -1.34 -2.76
C LYS A 72 10.79 0.10 -2.38
N TYR A 73 9.79 0.29 -1.54
CA TYR A 73 9.46 1.57 -0.95
C TYR A 73 9.73 1.53 0.55
N ASP A 74 10.70 2.30 1.02
CA ASP A 74 10.90 2.40 2.47
C ASP A 74 9.78 3.24 3.11
N LYS A 75 9.30 4.28 2.39
CA LYS A 75 8.27 5.20 2.85
C LYS A 75 7.34 5.71 1.76
N PHE A 76 6.19 6.30 2.11
CA PHE A 76 5.26 6.87 1.11
C PHE A 76 5.82 8.11 0.41
N ASP A 77 6.69 8.85 1.09
CA ASP A 77 7.30 10.09 0.62
C ASP A 77 8.67 9.92 -0.03
N ASN A 78 9.10 8.67 -0.25
CA ASN A 78 10.33 8.33 -0.98
C ASN A 78 10.11 7.37 -2.16
N THR A 79 8.87 7.26 -2.63
CA THR A 79 8.46 6.35 -3.71
C THR A 79 8.82 6.83 -5.11
N GLY A 80 9.33 8.07 -5.26
CA GLY A 80 9.64 8.71 -6.54
C GLY A 80 10.94 8.27 -7.23
N GLY A 81 11.57 9.22 -7.94
CA GLY A 81 12.40 9.03 -9.14
C GLY A 81 13.68 8.20 -9.09
N ALA A 82 14.06 7.62 -7.94
CA ALA A 82 15.13 6.62 -7.88
C ALA A 82 14.60 5.17 -7.89
N ASN A 83 13.30 4.98 -7.73
CA ASN A 83 12.68 3.66 -7.74
C ASN A 83 12.49 3.13 -9.16
N PRO A 84 12.76 1.84 -9.42
CA PRO A 84 12.54 1.23 -10.74
C PRO A 84 11.09 1.32 -11.21
N ILE A 85 10.14 1.26 -10.26
CA ILE A 85 8.72 1.47 -10.47
C ILE A 85 8.36 2.67 -9.56
N PRO A 86 8.43 3.92 -10.06
CA PRO A 86 8.23 5.09 -9.21
C PRO A 86 6.75 5.36 -8.96
N ILE A 87 6.38 5.84 -7.77
CA ILE A 87 5.08 6.49 -7.56
C ILE A 87 5.34 8.00 -7.58
N PRO A 88 5.03 8.72 -8.68
CA PRO A 88 5.37 10.13 -8.81
C PRO A 88 4.52 11.03 -7.90
N GLY A 89 3.42 10.50 -7.40
CA GLY A 89 2.56 11.18 -6.45
C GLY A 89 1.39 10.31 -6.03
N TRP A 90 0.55 10.90 -5.20
CA TRP A 90 -0.59 10.25 -4.58
C TRP A 90 -1.84 11.08 -4.84
N PHE A 91 -2.93 10.43 -5.21
CA PHE A 91 -4.26 11.01 -5.07
C PHE A 91 -4.69 10.82 -3.62
N TYR A 92 -4.51 11.86 -2.82
CA TYR A 92 -4.81 11.89 -1.40
C TYR A 92 -6.27 12.29 -1.19
N ILE A 93 -6.96 11.56 -0.33
CA ILE A 93 -8.36 11.80 0.00
C ILE A 93 -8.49 11.96 1.50
N ASP A 94 -9.10 13.08 1.90
CA ASP A 94 -9.37 13.43 3.29
C ASP A 94 -10.90 13.49 3.48
N PRO A 95 -11.51 12.46 4.11
CA PRO A 95 -12.94 12.41 4.32
C PRO A 95 -13.50 13.54 5.20
N LEU A 96 -12.65 14.14 6.04
CA LEU A 96 -13.06 15.18 7.00
C LEU A 96 -12.83 16.58 6.46
N ASN A 97 -11.94 16.75 5.49
CA ASN A 97 -11.68 18.02 4.84
C ASN A 97 -11.43 17.85 3.33
N SER A 98 -12.49 17.95 2.54
CA SER A 98 -12.41 17.81 1.08
C SER A 98 -11.51 18.85 0.40
N ALA A 99 -11.20 19.99 1.04
CA ALA A 99 -10.26 20.98 0.49
C ALA A 99 -8.82 20.45 0.42
N ASN A 100 -8.49 19.42 1.21
CA ASN A 100 -7.20 18.73 1.15
C ASN A 100 -7.20 17.58 0.14
N THR A 101 -8.33 17.23 -0.49
CA THR A 101 -8.39 16.10 -1.44
C THR A 101 -7.83 16.53 -2.79
N GLY A 102 -6.85 15.79 -3.30
CA GLY A 102 -6.19 16.15 -4.55
C GLY A 102 -4.97 15.31 -4.89
N ASN A 103 -4.37 15.61 -6.04
CA ASN A 103 -3.11 15.01 -6.48
C ASN A 103 -1.94 15.78 -5.86
N TYR A 104 -1.08 15.07 -5.15
CA TYR A 104 0.14 15.64 -4.57
C TYR A 104 1.35 14.85 -5.02
N ALA A 105 2.46 15.55 -5.27
CA ALA A 105 3.75 14.89 -5.51
C ALA A 105 4.13 14.04 -4.30
N TYR A 106 4.88 12.97 -4.53
CA TYR A 106 5.26 12.02 -3.47
C TYR A 106 5.97 12.70 -2.29
N ASN A 107 6.74 13.75 -2.53
CA ASN A 107 7.48 14.52 -1.51
C ASN A 107 6.73 15.76 -0.99
N HIS A 108 5.43 15.89 -1.28
CA HIS A 108 4.64 17.02 -0.81
C HIS A 108 4.42 16.93 0.73
N PRO A 109 4.39 18.05 1.47
CA PRO A 109 4.25 18.04 2.93
C PRO A 109 3.04 17.25 3.48
N ILE A 110 1.91 17.24 2.77
CA ILE A 110 0.74 16.40 3.14
C ILE A 110 1.10 14.91 3.14
N ILE A 111 1.88 14.45 2.16
CA ILE A 111 2.28 13.03 2.06
C ILE A 111 3.26 12.69 3.18
N THR A 112 4.26 13.54 3.41
CA THR A 112 5.18 13.37 4.54
C THR A 112 4.47 13.39 5.90
N ALA A 113 3.41 14.19 6.04
CA ALA A 113 2.63 14.28 7.27
C ALA A 113 1.82 13.01 7.55
N VAL A 114 1.44 12.24 6.52
CA VAL A 114 0.71 10.98 6.70
C VAL A 114 1.60 9.75 6.77
N THR A 115 2.87 9.85 6.40
CA THR A 115 3.90 8.83 6.65
C THR A 115 3.81 8.18 8.04
N PRO A 116 3.70 8.91 9.18
CA PRO A 116 3.62 8.29 10.49
C PRO A 116 2.24 7.70 10.86
N ILE A 117 1.19 7.83 10.03
CA ILE A 117 -0.19 7.46 10.36
C ILE A 117 -0.85 6.49 9.37
N ASP A 118 -0.36 6.40 8.14
CA ASP A 118 -0.90 5.54 7.08
C ASP A 118 -0.18 4.19 6.97
N GLU A 119 -0.84 3.17 6.44
CA GLU A 119 -0.29 1.85 6.15
C GLU A 119 -0.50 1.46 4.68
N TRP A 120 0.36 0.58 4.17
CA TRP A 120 0.14 -0.06 2.88
C TRP A 120 -1.11 -0.95 2.98
N MET A 121 -2.15 -0.66 2.19
CA MET A 121 -3.42 -1.38 2.27
C MET A 121 -3.45 -2.56 1.29
N GLY A 122 -3.06 -2.33 0.04
CA GLY A 122 -3.04 -3.37 -0.98
C GLY A 122 -3.16 -2.86 -2.40
N PHE A 123 -3.42 -3.78 -3.33
CA PHE A 123 -3.51 -3.53 -4.76
C PHE A 123 -4.74 -4.20 -5.36
N ALA A 124 -5.58 -3.40 -6.02
CA ALA A 124 -6.66 -3.89 -6.87
C ALA A 124 -6.27 -3.69 -8.32
N PHE A 125 -6.06 -4.77 -9.08
CA PHE A 125 -5.41 -4.73 -10.38
C PHE A 125 -5.90 -5.81 -11.33
N ASN A 126 -5.64 -5.61 -12.61
CA ASN A 126 -5.78 -6.63 -13.63
C ASN A 126 -4.40 -7.04 -14.16
N LEU A 127 -4.25 -8.32 -14.50
CA LEU A 127 -3.12 -8.79 -15.28
C LEU A 127 -3.37 -8.51 -16.76
N THR A 128 -2.50 -7.70 -17.35
CA THR A 128 -2.59 -7.26 -18.74
C THR A 128 -1.37 -7.71 -19.54
N ASP A 129 -1.58 -8.15 -20.78
CA ASP A 129 -0.46 -8.38 -21.71
C ASP A 129 -0.04 -7.11 -22.46
N SER A 130 0.99 -7.24 -23.30
CA SER A 130 1.51 -6.16 -24.14
C SER A 130 0.53 -5.62 -25.18
N THR A 131 -0.59 -6.31 -25.43
CA THR A 131 -1.66 -5.84 -26.32
C THR A 131 -2.73 -5.04 -25.59
N GLY A 132 -2.65 -4.97 -24.26
CA GLY A 132 -3.64 -4.34 -23.39
C GLY A 132 -4.82 -5.23 -23.04
N TYR A 133 -4.77 -6.52 -23.38
CA TYR A 133 -5.82 -7.46 -23.01
C TYR A 133 -5.69 -7.85 -21.53
N SER A 134 -6.80 -7.81 -20.79
CA SER A 134 -6.87 -8.19 -19.37
C SER A 134 -7.36 -9.62 -19.21
N TYR A 135 -6.63 -10.45 -18.46
CA TYR A 135 -6.99 -11.86 -18.26
C TYR A 135 -7.68 -12.12 -16.92
N ASP A 136 -7.08 -11.64 -15.83
CA ASP A 136 -7.51 -11.91 -14.47
C ASP A 136 -7.56 -10.61 -13.66
N SER A 137 -8.47 -10.54 -12.70
CA SER A 137 -8.62 -9.42 -11.77
C SER A 137 -8.31 -9.89 -10.36
N PHE A 138 -7.58 -9.06 -9.61
CA PHE A 138 -7.06 -9.35 -8.29
C PHE A 138 -7.34 -8.19 -7.34
N GLU A 139 -7.66 -8.53 -6.10
CA GLU A 139 -7.91 -7.61 -4.98
C GLU A 139 -7.12 -8.13 -3.78
N VAL A 140 -5.82 -7.82 -3.76
CA VAL A 140 -4.85 -8.43 -2.85
C VAL A 140 -4.25 -7.40 -1.90
N GLY A 141 -4.21 -7.71 -0.60
CA GLY A 141 -3.78 -6.75 0.42
C GLY A 141 -4.01 -7.22 1.84
N ASP A 142 -4.02 -6.28 2.78
CA ASP A 142 -4.38 -6.54 4.17
C ASP A 142 -5.92 -6.53 4.33
N PRO A 143 -6.56 -7.67 4.66
CA PRO A 143 -8.00 -7.75 4.87
C PRO A 143 -8.47 -6.93 6.10
N VAL A 144 -7.62 -6.73 7.10
CA VAL A 144 -7.95 -5.94 8.31
C VAL A 144 -8.05 -4.46 7.95
N LEU A 145 -7.08 -3.94 7.20
CA LEU A 145 -7.06 -2.53 6.79
C LEU A 145 -8.19 -2.21 5.80
N SER A 146 -8.51 -3.13 4.90
CA SER A 146 -9.54 -2.95 3.87
C SER A 146 -10.97 -3.26 4.32
N GLY A 147 -11.19 -3.73 5.57
CA GLY A 147 -12.51 -4.14 6.04
C GLY A 147 -13.05 -5.40 5.35
N GLY A 148 -12.15 -6.29 4.90
CA GLY A 148 -12.46 -7.59 4.31
C GLY A 148 -12.65 -7.57 2.79
N PHE A 149 -12.54 -6.42 2.14
CA PHE A 149 -12.60 -6.31 0.68
C PHE A 149 -11.38 -6.96 0.01
N LEU A 150 -10.18 -6.73 0.53
CA LEU A 150 -8.96 -7.36 0.01
C LEU A 150 -8.74 -8.73 0.66
N GLN A 151 -8.08 -9.62 -0.08
CA GLN A 151 -7.63 -10.91 0.45
C GLN A 151 -6.10 -10.92 0.51
N SER A 152 -5.51 -11.65 1.46
CA SER A 152 -4.05 -11.78 1.52
C SER A 152 -3.48 -12.58 0.36
N THR A 153 -4.28 -13.46 -0.24
CA THR A 153 -3.87 -14.33 -1.36
C THR A 153 -5.04 -14.51 -2.32
N GLN A 154 -4.76 -14.46 -3.62
CA GLN A 154 -5.72 -14.80 -4.67
C GLN A 154 -5.04 -15.54 -5.84
N ASN A 155 -5.80 -16.39 -6.51
CA ASN A 155 -5.37 -17.11 -7.71
C ASN A 155 -6.19 -16.64 -8.92
N GLY A 156 -5.51 -16.39 -10.03
CA GLY A 156 -6.08 -16.02 -11.31
C GLY A 156 -6.72 -17.21 -12.01
N PRO A 157 -8.02 -17.16 -12.34
CA PRO A 157 -8.71 -18.30 -12.98
C PRO A 157 -8.23 -18.60 -14.41
N ASN A 158 -7.66 -17.63 -15.13
CA ASN A 158 -7.32 -17.78 -16.55
C ASN A 158 -5.81 -17.92 -16.82
N THR A 159 -4.96 -17.32 -15.99
CA THR A 159 -3.50 -17.29 -16.21
C THR A 159 -2.72 -18.29 -15.35
N SER A 160 -3.38 -18.93 -14.38
CA SER A 160 -2.72 -19.68 -13.29
C SER A 160 -1.77 -18.83 -12.43
N SER A 161 -1.78 -17.51 -12.61
CA SER A 161 -0.98 -16.60 -11.79
C SER A 161 -1.56 -16.54 -10.37
N SER A 162 -0.72 -16.28 -9.39
CA SER A 162 -1.18 -16.03 -8.01
C SER A 162 -0.59 -14.72 -7.49
N ALA A 163 -1.30 -14.09 -6.56
CA ALA A 163 -0.86 -12.86 -5.94
C ALA A 163 -0.98 -12.97 -4.41
N ASP A 164 0.10 -12.65 -3.72
CA ASP A 164 0.27 -12.80 -2.28
C ASP A 164 0.69 -11.48 -1.63
N TRP A 165 0.07 -11.19 -0.50
CA TRP A 165 0.35 -10.06 0.39
C TRP A 165 0.60 -10.59 1.79
N PHE A 166 1.81 -10.39 2.30
CA PHE A 166 2.17 -10.83 3.64
C PHE A 166 3.22 -9.92 4.26
N THR A 167 3.27 -9.91 5.58
CA THR A 167 4.19 -9.07 6.32
C THR A 167 5.06 -9.92 7.24
N ILE A 168 6.37 -9.73 7.15
CA ILE A 168 7.35 -10.36 8.03
C ILE A 168 7.77 -9.35 9.09
N THR A 169 7.59 -9.72 10.36
CA THR A 169 8.04 -8.94 11.52
C THR A 169 9.26 -9.60 12.15
N SER A 170 10.34 -8.84 12.25
CA SER A 170 11.56 -9.18 13.00
C SER A 170 11.74 -8.20 14.17
N SER A 171 12.65 -8.50 15.11
CA SER A 171 12.85 -7.71 16.34
C SER A 171 13.23 -6.26 16.05
N GLY A 172 12.23 -5.40 15.85
CA GLY A 172 12.36 -3.96 15.58
C GLY A 172 12.13 -3.54 14.12
N SER A 173 11.73 -4.42 13.20
CA SER A 173 11.46 -4.04 11.80
C SER A 173 10.40 -4.92 11.15
N GLN A 174 9.56 -4.30 10.31
CA GLN A 174 8.49 -4.95 9.59
C GLN A 174 8.68 -4.69 8.09
N ILE A 175 8.56 -5.75 7.28
CA ILE A 175 8.62 -5.66 5.82
C ILE A 175 7.39 -6.35 5.25
N THR A 176 6.63 -5.61 4.46
CA THR A 176 5.48 -6.12 3.72
C THR A 176 5.92 -6.49 2.31
N TYR A 177 5.51 -7.66 1.87
CA TYR A 177 5.79 -8.20 0.56
C TYR A 177 4.49 -8.30 -0.22
N PHE A 178 4.53 -7.80 -1.45
CA PHE A 178 3.55 -8.07 -2.47
C PHE A 178 4.23 -8.85 -3.59
N GLN A 179 3.79 -10.09 -3.82
CA GLN A 179 4.39 -10.99 -4.81
C GLN A 179 3.32 -11.45 -5.79
N ILE A 180 3.61 -11.38 -7.08
CA ILE A 180 2.81 -11.97 -8.15
C ILE A 180 3.65 -13.08 -8.78
N TYR A 181 3.08 -14.26 -8.97
CA TYR A 181 3.72 -15.42 -9.60
C TYR A 181 3.04 -15.74 -10.92
#